data_AF-A0A481SP41-F1
#
_entry.id   AF-A0A481SP41-F1
#
_cell.length_a   1.000
_cell.length_b   1.000
_cell.length_c   1.000
_cell.angle_alpha   90.00
_cell.angle_beta   90.00
_cell.angle_gamma   90.00
#
_symmetry.space_group_name_H-M   'P 1'
#
loop_
_entity.id
_entity.type
_entity.pdbx_description
1 polymer ?
#
loop_
_entity_poly.entity_id
_entity_poly.type
_entity_poly.pdbx_seq_one_letter_code
_entity_poly.pdbx_strand_id
1 'polypeptide(L)'
;MQAHKEDSTVGVFWLNAAETWVDIIKEKEVRNPLSLGIGSNTDTKTHWFSESGLIDVFVFLGPTAEEVIQAYSKLTGFTQLPQQFSIGYHQCRWNYNSDEDVKEVDRKMTKFEIPYDVIWLDIEYTDDKQYFTWNPDTFPNPIGMLDQLDKSGRKLVAIIDPHIKNKDDYYVSKEMKSKDLSVHNKEGKLYERCCWP
;
A
#
# COMPACT_ATOMS: atom_id res chain seq x y z
N MET A 1 -17.33 -4.76 -1.26
CA MET A 1 -17.98 -5.23 -0.02
C MET A 1 -18.59 -6.59 -0.25
N GLN A 2 -18.52 -7.51 0.72
CA GLN A 2 -19.14 -8.83 0.67
C GLN A 2 -20.17 -8.96 1.81
N ALA A 3 -21.24 -9.72 1.59
CA ALA A 3 -22.23 -10.07 2.59
C ALA A 3 -22.34 -11.59 2.68
N HIS A 4 -22.28 -12.12 3.90
CA HIS A 4 -22.24 -13.55 4.18
C HIS A 4 -23.35 -13.93 5.16
N LYS A 5 -23.96 -15.09 4.92
CA LYS A 5 -24.74 -15.87 5.88
C LYS A 5 -24.44 -17.35 5.67
N GLU A 6 -25.02 -18.21 6.52
CA GLU A 6 -24.92 -19.66 6.34
C GLU A 6 -25.29 -20.05 4.91
N ASP A 7 -24.37 -20.77 4.25
CA ASP A 7 -24.45 -21.27 2.87
C ASP A 7 -24.74 -20.22 1.77
N SER A 8 -24.49 -18.93 2.01
CA SER A 8 -24.76 -17.89 1.00
C SER A 8 -23.87 -16.67 1.16
N THR A 9 -23.19 -16.31 0.07
CA THR A 9 -22.34 -15.13 -0.05
C THR A 9 -22.69 -14.36 -1.32
N VAL A 10 -22.77 -13.04 -1.19
CA VAL A 10 -22.86 -12.11 -2.33
C VAL A 10 -21.87 -10.98 -2.15
N GLY A 11 -21.58 -10.23 -3.20
CA GLY A 11 -20.66 -9.10 -3.14
C GLY A 11 -21.01 -8.00 -4.13
N VAL A 12 -20.50 -6.82 -3.84
CA VAL A 12 -20.58 -5.65 -4.70
C VAL A 12 -19.20 -4.99 -4.78
N PHE A 13 -18.77 -4.62 -5.97
CA PHE A 13 -17.60 -3.79 -6.20
C PHE A 13 -18.03 -2.45 -6.81
N TRP A 14 -17.82 -1.39 -6.05
CA TRP A 14 -18.05 0.00 -6.45
C TRP A 14 -16.77 0.54 -7.09
N LEU A 15 -16.74 0.63 -8.42
CA LEU A 15 -15.58 1.06 -9.18
C LEU A 15 -15.58 2.59 -9.31
N ASN A 16 -15.17 3.27 -8.24
CA ASN A 16 -15.01 4.72 -8.22
C ASN A 16 -13.75 5.09 -7.42
N ALA A 17 -12.96 6.04 -7.94
CA ALA A 17 -11.69 6.47 -7.36
C ALA A 17 -11.76 7.78 -6.57
N ALA A 18 -12.91 8.47 -6.59
CA ALA A 18 -13.12 9.69 -5.82
C ALA A 18 -13.36 9.37 -4.34
N GLU A 19 -13.38 10.41 -3.50
CA GLU A 19 -13.77 10.29 -2.11
C GLU A 19 -15.14 9.60 -2.02
N THR A 20 -15.20 8.50 -1.28
CA THR A 20 -16.36 7.60 -1.24
C THR A 20 -16.73 7.28 0.20
N TRP A 21 -18.01 7.40 0.49
CA TRP A 21 -18.60 7.16 1.81
C TRP A 21 -19.58 5.99 1.74
N VAL A 22 -19.68 5.21 2.82
CA VAL A 22 -20.56 4.05 2.91
C VAL A 22 -21.24 4.01 4.27
N ASP A 23 -22.53 4.33 4.30
CA ASP A 23 -23.37 4.14 5.48
C ASP A 23 -23.85 2.68 5.55
N ILE A 24 -23.94 2.13 6.77
CA ILE A 24 -24.37 0.74 7.00
C ILE A 24 -25.39 0.71 8.14
N ILE A 25 -26.59 0.20 7.86
CA ILE A 25 -27.66 0.04 8.85
C ILE A 25 -28.15 -1.41 8.80
N LYS A 26 -28.27 -2.05 9.97
CA LYS A 26 -28.92 -3.34 10.09
C LYS A 26 -30.34 -3.13 10.62
N GLU A 27 -31.32 -3.51 9.83
CA GLU A 27 -32.73 -3.38 10.19
C GLU A 27 -33.38 -4.75 10.20
N LYS A 28 -34.18 -5.02 11.24
CA LYS A 28 -35.12 -6.12 11.19
C LYS A 28 -36.33 -5.64 10.40
N GLU A 29 -36.69 -6.33 9.33
CA GLU A 29 -37.96 -6.04 8.67
C GLU A 29 -39.11 -6.33 9.65
N VAL A 30 -39.84 -5.28 10.06
CA VAL A 30 -41.12 -5.42 10.76
C VAL A 30 -42.17 -5.71 9.70
N ARG A 31 -42.36 -7.00 9.36
CA ARG A 31 -43.40 -7.41 8.40
C ARG A 31 -44.79 -7.38 9.06
N ASN A 32 -45.82 -7.11 8.24
CA ASN A 32 -47.22 -7.06 8.63
C ASN A 32 -47.59 -8.28 9.53
N PRO A 33 -48.17 -8.09 10.72
CA PRO A 33 -48.52 -9.19 11.63
C PRO A 33 -49.52 -10.21 11.04
N LEU A 34 -50.14 -9.93 9.88
CA LEU A 34 -50.99 -10.87 9.14
C LEU A 34 -50.21 -11.79 8.17
N SER A 35 -48.90 -11.60 7.99
CA SER A 35 -48.06 -12.50 7.18
C SER A 35 -47.70 -13.75 8.00
N LEU A 36 -48.59 -14.75 7.97
CA LEU A 36 -48.39 -16.04 8.64
C LEU A 36 -47.23 -16.82 8.02
N GLY A 37 -46.23 -17.18 8.84
CA GLY A 37 -45.27 -18.26 8.53
C GLY A 37 -43.87 -17.86 8.07
N ILE A 38 -43.51 -16.57 8.05
CA ILE A 38 -42.16 -16.11 7.65
C ILE A 38 -41.51 -15.40 8.85
N GLY A 39 -40.40 -15.95 9.36
CA GLY A 39 -39.65 -15.38 10.49
C GLY A 39 -39.12 -13.97 10.22
N SER A 40 -38.69 -13.27 11.27
CA SER A 40 -38.05 -11.96 11.10
C SER A 40 -36.66 -12.13 10.47
N ASN A 41 -36.44 -11.50 9.32
CA ASN A 41 -35.12 -11.43 8.68
C ASN A 41 -34.47 -10.09 9.02
N THR A 42 -33.15 -10.11 9.24
CA THR A 42 -32.35 -8.90 9.41
C THR A 42 -31.69 -8.59 8.08
N ASP A 43 -31.99 -7.43 7.52
CA ASP A 43 -31.35 -6.92 6.31
C ASP A 43 -30.25 -5.94 6.68
N THR A 44 -29.18 -5.95 5.89
CA THR A 44 -28.12 -4.93 5.95
C THR A 44 -28.33 -3.98 4.78
N LYS A 45 -28.74 -2.75 5.07
CA LYS A 45 -28.85 -1.66 4.11
C LYS A 45 -27.53 -0.92 4.05
N THR A 46 -27.03 -0.68 2.84
CA THR A 46 -25.82 0.10 2.61
C THR A 46 -26.09 1.22 1.63
N HIS A 47 -25.65 2.44 1.92
CA HIS A 47 -25.79 3.60 1.05
C HIS A 47 -24.40 4.11 0.65
N TRP A 48 -24.12 4.09 -0.64
CA TRP A 48 -22.82 4.41 -1.22
C TRP A 48 -22.94 5.70 -2.03
N PHE A 49 -22.01 6.62 -1.83
CA PHE A 49 -21.94 7.86 -2.61
C PHE A 49 -20.50 8.32 -2.73
N SER A 50 -20.16 8.83 -3.92
CA SER A 50 -18.83 9.33 -4.26
C SER A 50 -18.92 10.79 -4.72
N GLU A 51 -17.87 11.57 -4.47
CA GLU A 51 -17.81 12.98 -4.83
C GLU A 51 -18.00 13.25 -6.34
N SER A 52 -17.44 12.38 -7.19
CA SER A 52 -17.51 12.52 -8.65
C SER A 52 -17.40 11.17 -9.36
N GLY A 53 -17.39 11.18 -10.70
CA GLY A 53 -17.25 9.99 -11.52
C GLY A 53 -18.57 9.28 -11.81
N LEU A 54 -18.47 8.02 -12.25
CA LEU A 54 -19.62 7.20 -12.59
C LEU A 54 -20.16 6.45 -11.36
N ILE A 55 -21.44 6.14 -11.41
CA ILE A 55 -22.01 5.02 -10.64
C ILE A 55 -21.69 3.76 -11.46
N ASP A 56 -20.58 3.09 -11.13
CA ASP A 56 -20.13 1.88 -11.80
C ASP A 56 -20.02 0.74 -10.78
N VAL A 57 -20.84 -0.30 -10.96
CA VAL A 57 -21.11 -1.30 -9.94
C VAL A 57 -21.14 -2.69 -10.53
N PHE A 58 -20.26 -3.56 -10.01
CA PHE A 58 -20.25 -4.98 -10.30
C PHE A 58 -20.91 -5.75 -9.16
N VAL A 59 -21.80 -6.68 -9.50
CA VAL A 59 -22.52 -7.51 -8.54
C VAL A 59 -22.08 -8.97 -8.68
N PHE A 60 -21.70 -9.59 -7.57
CA PHE A 60 -21.24 -10.97 -7.48
C PHE A 60 -22.24 -11.79 -6.66
N LEU A 61 -22.69 -12.93 -7.18
CA LEU A 61 -23.78 -13.70 -6.58
C LEU A 61 -23.35 -14.98 -5.84
N GLY A 62 -22.03 -15.24 -5.73
CA GLY A 62 -21.48 -16.42 -5.07
C GLY A 62 -21.96 -17.73 -5.73
N PRO A 63 -22.43 -18.72 -4.96
CA PRO A 63 -22.88 -18.66 -3.56
C PRO A 63 -21.78 -18.70 -2.49
N THR A 64 -20.54 -19.06 -2.83
CA THR A 64 -19.45 -19.16 -1.85
C THR A 64 -18.57 -17.91 -1.82
N ALA A 65 -17.88 -17.67 -0.69
CA ALA A 65 -16.89 -16.60 -0.60
C ALA A 65 -15.74 -16.78 -1.60
N GLU A 66 -15.35 -18.04 -1.86
CA GLU A 66 -14.34 -18.36 -2.88
C GLU A 66 -14.78 -17.89 -4.27
N GLU A 67 -15.99 -18.23 -4.71
CA GLU A 67 -16.49 -17.82 -6.04
C GLU A 67 -16.59 -16.30 -6.18
N VAL A 68 -17.03 -15.58 -5.13
CA VAL A 68 -17.07 -14.11 -5.14
C VAL A 68 -15.66 -13.53 -5.26
N ILE A 69 -14.69 -14.01 -4.49
CA ILE A 69 -13.30 -13.55 -4.57
C ILE A 69 -12.69 -13.91 -5.94
N GLN A 70 -12.92 -15.11 -6.46
CA GLN A 70 -12.43 -15.52 -7.78
C GLN A 70 -12.99 -14.64 -8.90
N ALA A 71 -14.29 -14.32 -8.87
CA ALA A 71 -14.90 -13.42 -9.85
C ALA A 71 -14.33 -12.00 -9.75
N TYR A 72 -14.13 -11.49 -8.53
CA TYR A 72 -13.48 -10.21 -8.31
C TYR A 72 -12.03 -10.19 -8.84
N SER A 73 -11.23 -11.21 -8.52
CA SER A 73 -9.84 -11.30 -9.00
C SER A 73 -9.72 -11.49 -10.51
N LYS A 74 -10.68 -12.15 -11.17
CA LYS A 74 -10.74 -12.19 -12.64
C LYS A 74 -10.97 -10.80 -13.25
N LEU A 75 -11.70 -9.94 -12.55
CA LEU A 75 -11.97 -8.58 -12.98
C LEU A 75 -10.79 -7.63 -12.70
N THR A 76 -10.17 -7.71 -11.51
CA THR A 76 -9.19 -6.72 -11.03
C THR A 76 -7.74 -7.20 -11.02
N GLY A 77 -7.51 -8.49 -11.24
CA GLY A 77 -6.20 -9.12 -11.20
C GLY A 77 -6.01 -10.05 -10.00
N PHE A 78 -5.09 -10.99 -10.16
CA PHE A 78 -4.67 -11.90 -9.09
C PHE A 78 -3.42 -11.34 -8.39
N THR A 79 -3.18 -11.81 -7.17
CA THR A 79 -1.92 -11.56 -6.45
C THR A 79 -0.75 -11.99 -7.33
N GLN A 80 0.18 -11.07 -7.57
CA GLN A 80 1.41 -11.36 -8.30
C GLN A 80 2.25 -12.38 -7.52
N LEU A 81 2.95 -13.27 -8.22
CA LEU A 81 3.89 -14.19 -7.59
C LEU A 81 4.98 -13.37 -6.87
N PRO A 82 5.07 -13.43 -5.52
CA PRO A 82 6.03 -12.62 -4.79
C PRO A 82 7.46 -13.10 -5.03
N GLN A 83 8.43 -12.19 -4.88
CA GLN A 83 9.83 -12.58 -4.74
C GLN A 83 9.96 -13.44 -3.47
N GLN A 84 10.68 -14.55 -3.54
CA GLN A 84 10.72 -15.51 -2.42
C GLN A 84 11.20 -14.88 -1.10
N PHE A 85 12.16 -13.95 -1.16
CA PHE A 85 12.65 -13.26 0.05
C PHE A 85 11.58 -12.38 0.71
N SER A 86 10.55 -11.94 -0.04
CA SER A 86 9.56 -10.98 0.45
C SER A 86 8.48 -11.59 1.36
N ILE A 87 8.50 -12.92 1.52
CA ILE A 87 7.64 -13.64 2.48
C ILE A 87 8.42 -14.06 3.74
N GLY A 88 9.71 -13.73 3.81
CA GLY A 88 10.56 -13.94 4.98
C GLY A 88 10.37 -12.88 6.06
N TYR A 89 11.26 -12.84 7.05
CA TYR A 89 11.22 -11.81 8.09
C TYR A 89 11.92 -10.52 7.63
N HIS A 90 11.20 -9.40 7.74
CA HIS A 90 11.65 -8.06 7.36
C HIS A 90 11.95 -7.24 8.62
N GLN A 91 13.19 -6.80 8.76
CA GLN A 91 13.67 -5.99 9.87
C GLN A 91 13.73 -4.50 9.46
N CYS A 92 12.99 -3.64 10.16
CA CYS A 92 12.89 -2.22 9.87
C CYS A 92 12.81 -1.38 11.15
N ARG A 93 13.24 -0.11 11.06
CA ARG A 93 12.91 0.98 11.98
C ARG A 93 13.19 2.32 11.29
N TRP A 94 12.65 3.40 11.84
CA TRP A 94 13.08 4.76 11.52
C TRP A 94 14.13 5.25 12.54
N ASN A 95 15.41 5.44 12.19
CA ASN A 95 16.17 4.86 11.08
C ASN A 95 17.29 3.95 11.59
N TYR A 96 17.87 3.12 10.73
CA TYR A 96 19.27 2.71 10.90
C TYR A 96 20.18 3.88 10.55
N ASN A 97 21.10 4.22 11.43
CA ASN A 97 21.76 5.53 11.39
C ASN A 97 22.92 5.61 10.39
N SER A 98 23.41 4.49 9.88
CA SER A 98 24.52 4.42 8.93
C SER A 98 24.58 3.07 8.22
N ASP A 99 25.43 2.97 7.20
CA ASP A 99 25.77 1.69 6.56
C ASP A 99 26.42 0.69 7.54
N GLU A 100 27.23 1.16 8.49
CA GLU A 100 27.78 0.33 9.59
C GLU A 100 26.72 -0.14 10.59
N ASP A 101 25.70 0.67 10.90
CA ASP A 101 24.59 0.24 11.77
C ASP A 101 23.82 -0.93 11.14
N VAL A 102 23.54 -0.84 9.83
CA VAL A 102 22.91 -1.91 9.06
C VAL A 102 23.76 -3.19 9.10
N LYS A 103 25.07 -3.07 8.82
CA LYS A 103 26.00 -4.21 8.86
C LYS A 103 26.10 -4.82 10.25
N GLU A 104 26.03 -4.03 11.31
CA GLU A 104 26.06 -4.53 12.68
C GLU A 104 24.77 -5.27 13.04
N VAL A 105 23.61 -4.78 12.63
CA VAL A 105 22.34 -5.49 12.81
C VAL A 105 22.36 -6.83 12.08
N ASP A 106 22.81 -6.86 10.83
CA ASP A 106 22.99 -8.09 10.04
C ASP A 106 23.89 -9.13 10.74
N ARG A 107 25.04 -8.68 11.26
CA ARG A 107 25.95 -9.52 12.06
C ARG A 107 25.28 -10.02 13.34
N LYS A 108 24.54 -9.17 14.06
CA LYS A 108 23.87 -9.55 15.31
C LYS A 108 22.75 -10.55 15.09
N MET A 109 21.92 -10.39 14.06
CA MET A 109 20.88 -11.37 13.74
C MET A 109 21.49 -12.76 13.49
N THR A 110 22.60 -12.80 12.76
CA THR A 110 23.36 -14.03 12.53
C THR A 110 23.95 -14.58 13.84
N LYS A 111 24.57 -13.74 14.67
CA LYS A 111 25.16 -14.11 15.96
C LYS A 111 24.13 -14.72 16.93
N PHE A 112 22.91 -14.20 16.93
CA PHE A 112 21.82 -14.64 17.80
C PHE A 112 20.90 -15.69 17.14
N GLU A 113 21.28 -16.21 15.98
CA GLU A 113 20.53 -17.23 15.24
C GLU A 113 19.07 -16.84 14.95
N ILE A 114 18.83 -15.54 14.71
CA ILE A 114 17.52 -15.00 14.34
C ILE A 114 17.47 -14.91 12.81
N PRO A 115 16.65 -15.75 12.13
CA PRO A 115 16.55 -15.71 10.68
C PRO A 115 15.82 -14.45 10.22
N TYR A 116 16.35 -13.80 9.19
CA TYR A 116 15.69 -12.67 8.50
C TYR A 116 16.23 -12.54 7.07
N ASP A 117 15.40 -11.99 6.19
CA ASP A 117 15.65 -11.91 4.75
C ASP A 117 15.94 -10.48 4.28
N VAL A 118 15.32 -9.48 4.91
CA VAL A 118 15.37 -8.09 4.43
C VAL A 118 15.64 -7.12 5.56
N ILE A 119 16.57 -6.19 5.36
CA ILE A 119 16.72 -4.99 6.19
C ILE A 119 16.28 -3.74 5.41
N TRP A 120 15.59 -2.83 6.09
CA TRP A 120 14.96 -1.66 5.46
C TRP A 120 15.63 -0.36 5.88
N LEU A 121 15.75 0.58 4.95
CA LEU A 121 16.15 1.96 5.19
C LEU A 121 14.94 2.89 5.07
N ASP A 122 14.65 3.60 6.14
CA ASP A 122 13.71 4.72 6.17
C ASP A 122 14.41 6.02 5.75
N ILE A 123 13.68 7.13 5.67
CA ILE A 123 14.03 8.35 4.93
C ILE A 123 15.41 8.96 5.24
N GLU A 124 16.00 8.72 6.42
CA GLU A 124 17.26 9.34 6.84
C GLU A 124 18.51 8.79 6.10
N TYR A 125 18.37 7.75 5.26
CA TYR A 125 19.48 7.31 4.41
C TYR A 125 19.79 8.28 3.26
N THR A 126 18.83 9.12 2.90
CA THR A 126 18.92 10.05 1.76
C THR A 126 19.75 11.29 2.09
N ASP A 127 20.38 11.90 1.08
CA ASP A 127 21.00 13.22 1.23
C ASP A 127 19.90 14.29 1.30
N ASP A 128 19.66 14.82 2.51
CA ASP A 128 18.71 15.91 2.74
C ASP A 128 17.31 15.67 2.12
N LYS A 129 16.82 14.42 2.23
CA LYS A 129 15.49 13.99 1.77
C LYS A 129 15.34 14.07 0.25
N GLN A 130 16.46 14.01 -0.47
CA GLN A 130 16.49 13.83 -1.91
C GLN A 130 16.49 12.33 -2.22
N TYR A 131 15.38 11.80 -2.73
CA TYR A 131 15.34 10.41 -3.20
C TYR A 131 16.40 10.12 -4.28
N PHE A 132 16.73 8.85 -4.50
CA PHE A 132 17.79 8.45 -5.46
C PHE A 132 19.19 9.01 -5.12
N THR A 133 19.42 9.36 -3.85
CA THR A 133 20.71 9.78 -3.30
C THR A 133 21.01 9.01 -2.01
N TRP A 134 22.25 9.10 -1.54
CA TRP A 134 22.69 8.56 -0.26
C TRP A 134 23.35 9.68 0.53
N ASN A 135 23.06 9.78 1.83
CA ASN A 135 23.75 10.71 2.71
C ASN A 135 25.25 10.32 2.77
N PRO A 136 26.17 11.19 2.31
CA PRO A 136 27.58 10.83 2.21
C PRO A 136 28.26 10.70 3.59
N ASP A 137 27.72 11.31 4.64
CA ASP A 137 28.29 11.28 5.98
C ASP A 137 27.94 9.99 6.73
N THR A 138 26.75 9.45 6.50
CA THR A 138 26.23 8.26 7.22
C THR A 138 26.17 7.00 6.36
N PHE A 139 26.03 7.13 5.05
CA PHE A 139 26.05 6.02 4.09
C PHE A 139 27.13 6.22 3.02
N PRO A 140 28.42 6.33 3.40
CA PRO A 140 29.50 6.55 2.45
C PRO A 140 29.78 5.35 1.53
N ASN A 141 29.43 4.12 1.93
CA ASN A 141 29.68 2.91 1.15
C ASN A 141 28.43 1.99 1.06
N PRO A 142 27.36 2.43 0.37
CA PRO A 142 26.14 1.64 0.24
C PRO A 142 26.38 0.34 -0.54
N ILE A 143 27.34 0.32 -1.47
CA ILE A 143 27.72 -0.90 -2.21
C ILE A 143 28.34 -1.94 -1.26
N GLY A 144 29.28 -1.55 -0.40
CA GLY A 144 29.87 -2.49 0.57
C GLY A 144 28.87 -3.03 1.60
N MET A 145 27.84 -2.24 1.94
CA MET A 145 26.71 -2.70 2.76
C MET A 145 25.88 -3.75 2.01
N LEU A 146 25.54 -3.50 0.74
CA LEU A 146 24.83 -4.45 -0.12
C LEU A 146 25.63 -5.75 -0.32
N ASP A 147 26.94 -5.64 -0.58
CA ASP A 147 27.84 -6.79 -0.72
C ASP A 147 27.86 -7.69 0.53
N GLN A 148 27.72 -7.12 1.73
CA GLN A 148 27.62 -7.91 2.96
C GLN A 148 26.29 -8.68 3.03
N LEU A 149 25.18 -8.03 2.71
CA LEU A 149 23.84 -8.65 2.72
C LEU A 149 23.77 -9.79 1.69
N ASP A 150 24.31 -9.56 0.48
CA ASP A 150 24.28 -10.54 -0.61
C ASP A 150 25.10 -11.81 -0.29
N LYS A 151 26.17 -11.74 0.51
CA LYS A 151 26.89 -12.93 1.00
C LYS A 151 26.01 -13.90 1.78
N SER A 152 24.95 -13.40 2.41
CA SER A 152 23.97 -14.19 3.15
C SER A 152 22.64 -14.37 2.39
N GLY A 153 22.58 -13.95 1.11
CA GLY A 153 21.37 -14.00 0.29
C GLY A 153 20.30 -12.98 0.69
N ARG A 154 20.59 -12.08 1.64
CA ARG A 154 19.65 -11.08 2.16
C ARG A 154 19.47 -9.92 1.19
N LYS A 155 18.43 -9.13 1.41
CA LYS A 155 18.07 -7.98 0.58
C LYS A 155 17.99 -6.69 1.38
N LEU A 156 18.14 -5.59 0.67
CA LEU A 156 17.91 -4.24 1.18
C LEU A 156 16.65 -3.70 0.52
N VAL A 157 15.80 -3.03 1.31
CA VAL A 157 14.73 -2.17 0.77
C VAL A 157 15.00 -0.74 1.21
N ALA A 158 14.94 0.20 0.26
CA ALA A 158 15.12 1.61 0.51
C ALA A 158 13.83 2.36 0.17
N ILE A 159 13.36 3.22 1.09
CA ILE A 159 12.16 4.02 0.86
C ILE A 159 12.37 5.04 -0.28
N ILE A 160 11.37 5.20 -1.12
CA ILE A 160 11.27 6.22 -2.17
C ILE A 160 9.82 6.71 -2.18
N ASP A 161 9.58 7.94 -1.75
CA ASP A 161 8.23 8.53 -1.76
C ASP A 161 8.01 9.39 -3.02
N PRO A 162 6.75 9.69 -3.40
CA PRO A 162 6.47 10.42 -4.64
C PRO A 162 6.74 11.93 -4.57
N HIS A 163 7.11 12.49 -3.41
CA HIS A 163 7.39 13.92 -3.29
C HIS A 163 8.86 14.23 -3.63
N ILE A 164 9.09 15.05 -4.65
CA ILE A 164 10.45 15.37 -5.10
C ILE A 164 10.86 16.72 -4.54
N LYS A 165 11.97 16.76 -3.79
CA LYS A 165 12.52 18.00 -3.23
C LYS A 165 12.64 19.08 -4.30
N ASN A 166 12.08 20.25 -4.03
CA ASN A 166 12.12 21.38 -4.96
C ASN A 166 13.48 22.10 -4.86
N LYS A 167 14.48 21.63 -5.59
CA LYS A 167 15.86 22.16 -5.55
C LYS A 167 16.50 22.12 -6.93
N ASP A 168 17.09 23.23 -7.37
CA ASP A 168 17.55 23.39 -8.77
C ASP A 168 18.81 22.58 -9.13
N ASP A 169 19.67 22.30 -8.15
CA ASP A 169 20.86 21.46 -8.30
C ASP A 169 20.58 19.95 -8.17
N TYR A 170 19.34 19.57 -7.82
CA TYR A 170 18.92 18.18 -7.72
C TYR A 170 18.36 17.66 -9.06
N TYR A 171 19.07 16.71 -9.66
CA TYR A 171 18.82 16.24 -11.04
C TYR A 171 17.39 15.72 -11.27
N VAL A 172 16.80 15.00 -10.32
CA VAL A 172 15.44 14.45 -10.45
C VAL A 172 14.40 15.56 -10.47
N SER A 173 14.57 16.57 -9.61
CA SER A 173 13.70 17.77 -9.59
C SER A 173 13.76 18.51 -10.92
N LYS A 174 14.98 18.71 -11.44
CA LYS A 174 15.21 19.36 -12.73
C LYS A 174 14.59 18.58 -13.89
N GLU A 175 14.78 17.26 -13.93
CA GLU A 175 14.27 16.41 -14.98
C GLU A 175 12.73 16.36 -14.97
N MET A 176 12.12 16.14 -13.79
CA MET A 176 10.67 16.13 -13.58
C MET A 176 10.02 17.42 -14.10
N LYS A 177 10.58 18.58 -13.75
CA LYS A 177 10.10 19.89 -14.23
C LYS A 177 10.28 20.04 -15.74
N SER A 178 11.46 19.67 -16.28
CA SER A 178 11.75 19.84 -17.71
C SER A 178 10.88 18.97 -18.63
N LYS A 179 10.40 17.83 -18.12
CA LYS A 179 9.57 16.86 -18.83
C LYS A 179 8.07 16.98 -18.52
N ASP A 180 7.69 17.97 -17.72
CA ASP A 180 6.29 18.20 -17.32
C ASP A 180 5.64 16.97 -16.65
N LEU A 181 6.38 16.32 -15.75
CA LEU A 181 5.95 15.06 -15.09
C LEU A 181 5.30 15.28 -13.71
N SER A 182 5.14 16.53 -13.29
CA SER A 182 4.59 16.89 -11.98
C SER A 182 3.07 17.03 -11.99
N VAL A 183 2.45 16.90 -10.82
CA VAL A 183 1.07 17.32 -10.61
C VAL A 183 0.96 18.84 -10.74
N HIS A 184 -0.13 19.30 -11.36
CA HIS A 184 -0.45 20.72 -11.53
C HIS A 184 -1.56 21.18 -10.57
N ASN A 185 -1.52 22.45 -10.19
CA ASN A 185 -2.64 23.11 -9.51
C ASN A 185 -3.76 23.50 -10.51
N LYS A 186 -4.85 24.08 -10.01
CA LYS A 186 -6.01 24.46 -10.85
C LYS A 186 -5.70 25.55 -11.89
N GLU A 187 -4.61 26.31 -11.70
CA GLU A 187 -4.10 27.29 -12.67
C GLU A 187 -3.13 26.68 -13.70
N GLY A 188 -2.91 25.36 -13.67
CA GLY A 188 -1.99 24.66 -14.58
C GLY A 188 -0.51 24.87 -14.25
N LYS A 189 -0.17 25.34 -13.05
CA LYS A 189 1.21 25.52 -12.58
C LYS A 189 1.65 24.34 -11.72
N LEU A 190 2.97 24.12 -11.61
CA LEU A 190 3.54 23.13 -10.70
C LEU A 190 2.90 23.21 -9.31
N TYR A 191 2.40 22.08 -8.80
CA TYR A 191 1.88 22.00 -7.45
C TYR A 191 3.02 21.88 -6.43
N GLU A 192 3.04 22.75 -5.42
CA GLU A 192 4.08 22.79 -4.40
C GLU A 192 3.49 22.85 -2.98
N ARG A 193 3.97 21.97 -2.10
CA ARG A 193 3.64 21.88 -0.67
C ARG A 193 4.81 21.28 0.10
N CYS A 194 4.80 21.49 1.42
CA CYS A 194 5.79 20.90 2.32
C CYS A 194 5.47 19.42 2.60
N CYS A 195 6.50 18.58 2.60
CA CYS A 195 6.49 17.23 3.16
C CYS A 195 7.80 17.04 3.95
N TRP A 196 8.45 15.88 3.89
CA TRP A 196 9.76 15.68 4.52
C TRP A 196 10.88 16.61 3.99
N PRO A 197 11.09 16.74 2.66
CA PRO A 197 11.98 17.75 2.08
C PRO A 197 11.33 19.12 1.93
#